data_AF-A0A349VUN1-F1
#
_entry.id   AF-A0A349VUN1-F1
#
_cell.length_a   1.000
_cell.length_b   1.000
_cell.length_c   1.000
_cell.angle_alpha   90.00
_cell.angle_beta   90.00
_cell.angle_gamma   90.00
#
_symmetry.space_group_name_H-M   'P 1'
#
loop_
_entity.id
_entity.type
_entity.pdbx_description
1 polymer ?
#
loop_
_entity_poly.entity_id
_entity_poly.type
_entity_poly.pdbx_seq_one_letter_code
_entity_poly.pdbx_strand_id
1 'polypeptide(L)'
;MEKLTITGADQEWVADVPQSWDEVPLNIYPNLAQLYLKELPRMTVSDKLVRVLYLLAFSAKDGIDRFDLPHLQQAFKLVEWVFNKVEISINILPEFTHNYIRYLGPDPLLGNMRFGEFVMAETYFLQYWEHKKPETLNKLISVLYRPEGKGAAHEIGNVEYCGDLREKFNSNLTEFRAEELKDLDLSIKDGIYLYYLASRWKAFDSYPHIFPKKKNQNIDTPKQKVPRYGWLGTFDDLVGEKGRTAETLENEFVHTTLMSLERGQIKFKEIKKNRK
;
A
#
# COMPACT_ATOMS: atom_id res chain seq x y z
N MET A 1 -16.26 -13.14 -1.46
CA MET A 1 -15.89 -14.05 -2.57
C MET A 1 -17.15 -14.51 -3.27
N GLU A 2 -17.11 -14.66 -4.59
CA GLU A 2 -18.20 -15.14 -5.42
C GLU A 2 -17.79 -16.45 -6.11
N LYS A 3 -18.73 -17.38 -6.30
CA LYS A 3 -18.43 -18.67 -6.92
C LYS A 3 -18.52 -18.59 -8.44
N LEU A 4 -17.43 -18.95 -9.10
CA LEU A 4 -17.44 -19.30 -10.51
C LEU A 4 -17.63 -20.81 -10.64
N THR A 5 -18.78 -21.22 -11.17
CA THR A 5 -19.06 -22.63 -11.49
C THR A 5 -19.09 -22.79 -13.00
N ILE A 6 -18.32 -23.76 -13.50
CA ILE A 6 -18.25 -24.13 -14.92
C ILE A 6 -18.67 -25.58 -15.03
N THR A 7 -19.75 -25.84 -15.76
CA THR A 7 -20.28 -27.20 -15.97
C THR A 7 -19.93 -27.67 -17.39
N GLY A 8 -19.17 -28.75 -17.46
CA GLY A 8 -18.96 -29.54 -18.67
C GLY A 8 -19.89 -30.76 -18.70
N ALA A 9 -19.78 -31.56 -19.76
CA ALA A 9 -20.62 -32.75 -19.95
C ALA A 9 -20.50 -33.76 -18.80
N ASP A 10 -19.29 -33.97 -18.28
CA ASP A 10 -18.99 -35.00 -17.26
C ASP A 10 -18.23 -34.44 -16.03
N GLN A 11 -17.98 -33.13 -15.99
CA GLN A 11 -17.13 -32.51 -14.97
C GLN A 11 -17.62 -31.11 -14.61
N GLU A 12 -17.49 -30.76 -13.34
CA GLU A 12 -17.73 -29.42 -12.82
C GLU A 12 -16.41 -28.84 -12.32
N TRP A 13 -16.12 -27.60 -12.69
CA TRP A 13 -15.00 -26.82 -12.17
C TRP A 13 -15.54 -25.67 -11.35
N VAL A 14 -15.02 -25.51 -10.14
CA VAL A 14 -15.46 -24.45 -9.20
C VAL A 14 -14.25 -23.65 -8.72
N ALA A 15 -14.40 -22.33 -8.66
CA ALA A 15 -13.45 -21.44 -8.05
C ALA A 15 -14.16 -20.38 -7.19
N ASP A 16 -13.62 -20.10 -6.00
CA ASP A 16 -14.02 -18.95 -5.20
C ASP A 16 -13.21 -17.73 -5.65
N VAL A 17 -13.87 -16.78 -6.30
CA VAL A 17 -13.25 -15.59 -6.90
C VAL A 17 -13.37 -14.40 -5.94
N PRO A 18 -12.25 -13.79 -5.51
CA PRO A 18 -12.26 -12.56 -4.71
C PRO A 18 -13.05 -11.44 -5.41
N GLN A 19 -13.79 -10.65 -4.63
CA GLN A 19 -14.60 -9.52 -5.11
C GLN A 19 -14.02 -8.15 -4.69
N SER A 20 -12.89 -8.17 -3.98
CA SER A 20 -12.13 -6.98 -3.62
C SER A 20 -10.67 -7.36 -3.35
N TRP A 21 -9.79 -6.36 -3.27
CA TRP A 21 -8.38 -6.60 -2.95
C TRP A 21 -8.20 -7.25 -1.57
N ASP A 22 -9.02 -6.86 -0.58
CA ASP A 22 -8.96 -7.40 0.79
C ASP A 22 -9.29 -8.91 0.87
N GLU A 23 -9.95 -9.46 -0.14
CA GLU A 23 -10.25 -10.89 -0.23
C GLU A 23 -9.18 -11.70 -0.98
N VAL A 24 -8.19 -11.05 -1.60
CA VAL A 24 -7.20 -11.73 -2.44
C VAL A 24 -6.25 -12.57 -1.57
N PRO A 25 -6.08 -13.87 -1.86
CA PRO A 25 -5.12 -14.71 -1.15
C PRO A 25 -3.67 -14.22 -1.28
N LEU A 26 -2.91 -14.34 -0.20
CA LEU A 26 -1.50 -13.91 -0.11
C LEU A 26 -0.62 -14.45 -1.24
N ASN A 27 -0.81 -15.71 -1.65
CA ASN A 27 -0.03 -16.36 -2.71
C ASN A 27 -0.34 -15.82 -4.12
N ILE A 28 -1.48 -15.14 -4.30
CA ILE A 28 -1.91 -14.57 -5.59
C ILE A 28 -1.63 -13.06 -5.64
N TYR A 29 -1.74 -12.38 -4.49
CA TYR A 29 -1.66 -10.92 -4.39
C TYR A 29 -0.45 -10.29 -5.09
N PRO A 30 0.82 -10.74 -4.88
CA PRO A 30 1.97 -10.14 -5.54
C PRO A 30 1.87 -10.14 -7.08
N ASN A 31 1.44 -11.27 -7.66
CA ASN A 31 1.29 -11.41 -9.11
C ASN A 31 0.15 -10.56 -9.66
N LEU A 32 -0.95 -10.46 -8.91
CA LEU A 32 -2.09 -9.62 -9.27
C LEU A 32 -1.72 -8.14 -9.21
N ALA A 33 -0.99 -7.71 -8.18
CA ALA A 33 -0.50 -6.35 -8.03
C ALA A 33 0.45 -5.96 -9.17
N GLN A 34 1.37 -6.85 -9.53
CA GLN A 34 2.24 -6.66 -10.69
C GLN A 34 1.41 -6.50 -11.98
N LEU A 35 0.41 -7.35 -12.22
CA LEU A 35 -0.44 -7.26 -13.41
C LEU A 35 -1.25 -5.95 -13.44
N TYR A 36 -1.72 -5.47 -12.29
CA TYR A 36 -2.39 -4.19 -12.14
C TYR A 36 -1.47 -3.02 -12.53
N LEU A 37 -0.25 -3.00 -11.97
CA LEU A 37 0.71 -1.91 -12.15
C LEU A 37 1.40 -1.90 -13.52
N LYS A 38 1.46 -3.05 -14.21
CA LYS A 38 2.21 -3.17 -15.46
C LYS A 38 1.47 -2.49 -16.61
N GLU A 39 2.11 -1.48 -17.17
CA GLU A 39 1.80 -0.99 -18.51
C GLU A 39 2.36 -1.99 -19.52
N LEU A 40 1.46 -2.63 -20.27
CA LEU A 40 1.82 -3.63 -21.27
C LEU A 40 1.47 -3.06 -22.65
N PRO A 41 2.46 -2.54 -23.42
CA PRO A 41 2.21 -1.78 -24.66
C PRO A 41 1.46 -2.56 -25.75
N ARG A 42 1.40 -3.89 -25.64
CA ARG A 42 0.81 -4.79 -26.65
C ARG A 42 -0.38 -5.60 -26.11
N MET A 43 -0.87 -5.28 -24.92
CA MET A 43 -1.89 -6.10 -24.27
C MET A 43 -3.21 -5.36 -24.21
N THR A 44 -4.27 -6.00 -24.72
CA THR A 44 -5.62 -5.43 -24.68
C THR A 44 -6.20 -5.50 -23.27
N VAL A 45 -7.30 -4.77 -23.04
CA VAL A 45 -8.07 -4.88 -21.78
C VAL A 45 -8.57 -6.31 -21.57
N SER A 46 -9.02 -6.97 -22.64
CA SER A 46 -9.46 -8.37 -22.58
C SER A 46 -8.32 -9.31 -22.17
N ASP A 47 -7.11 -9.13 -22.70
CA ASP A 47 -5.95 -9.94 -22.30
C ASP A 47 -5.60 -9.77 -20.81
N LYS A 48 -5.75 -8.54 -20.28
CA LYS A 48 -5.62 -8.26 -18.84
C LYS A 48 -6.67 -9.02 -18.04
N LEU A 49 -7.93 -8.95 -18.44
CA LEU A 49 -9.05 -9.62 -17.76
C LEU A 49 -8.90 -11.15 -17.78
N VAL A 50 -8.48 -11.74 -18.91
CA VAL A 50 -8.18 -13.17 -18.99
C VAL A 50 -7.11 -13.55 -17.99
N ARG A 51 -5.97 -12.85 -17.96
CA ARG A 51 -4.88 -13.15 -17.01
C ARG A 51 -5.32 -13.02 -15.55
N VAL A 52 -6.11 -12.01 -15.22
CA VAL A 52 -6.70 -11.88 -13.89
C VAL A 52 -7.59 -13.07 -13.57
N LEU A 53 -8.47 -13.47 -14.50
CA LEU A 53 -9.34 -14.62 -14.33
C LEU A 53 -8.53 -15.91 -14.07
N TYR A 54 -7.45 -16.17 -14.81
CA TYR A 54 -6.59 -17.33 -14.54
C TYR A 54 -5.88 -17.24 -13.18
N LEU A 55 -5.47 -16.06 -12.74
CA LEU A 55 -4.84 -15.88 -11.44
C LEU A 55 -5.83 -16.13 -10.28
N LEU A 56 -7.04 -15.57 -10.39
CA LEU A 56 -8.05 -15.63 -9.33
C LEU A 56 -8.84 -16.94 -9.30
N ALA A 57 -9.01 -17.60 -10.45
CA ALA A 57 -9.80 -18.81 -10.61
C ALA A 57 -8.95 -19.99 -11.10
N PHE A 58 -7.67 -20.06 -10.69
CA PHE A 58 -6.73 -21.09 -11.15
C PHE A 58 -7.22 -22.52 -10.94
N SER A 59 -8.00 -22.79 -9.87
CA SER A 59 -8.59 -24.11 -9.60
C SER A 59 -9.58 -24.56 -10.69
N ALA A 60 -10.14 -23.61 -11.46
CA ALA A 60 -11.08 -23.86 -12.54
C ALA A 60 -10.47 -23.61 -13.94
N LYS A 61 -9.14 -23.53 -14.07
CA LYS A 61 -8.45 -23.20 -15.33
C LYS A 61 -8.88 -24.07 -16.51
N ASP A 62 -9.03 -25.38 -16.30
CA ASP A 62 -9.38 -26.33 -17.37
C ASP A 62 -10.82 -26.13 -17.88
N GLY A 63 -11.69 -25.55 -17.03
CA GLY A 63 -13.02 -25.10 -17.43
C GLY A 63 -12.96 -23.76 -18.15
N ILE A 64 -12.11 -22.83 -17.72
CA ILE A 64 -11.91 -21.52 -18.35
C ILE A 64 -11.39 -21.68 -19.78
N ASP A 65 -10.48 -22.63 -20.02
CA ASP A 65 -9.94 -22.97 -21.35
C ASP A 65 -11.04 -23.38 -22.36
N ARG A 66 -12.22 -23.75 -21.86
CA ARG A 66 -13.39 -24.20 -22.66
C ARG A 66 -14.45 -23.13 -22.83
N PHE A 67 -14.27 -21.93 -22.28
CA PHE A 67 -15.24 -20.85 -22.44
C PHE A 67 -15.37 -20.43 -23.90
N ASP A 68 -16.62 -20.33 -24.35
CA ASP A 68 -16.94 -19.52 -25.51
C ASP A 68 -16.95 -18.02 -25.13
N LEU A 69 -17.11 -17.17 -26.13
CA LEU A 69 -17.06 -15.72 -25.92
C LEU A 69 -18.14 -15.21 -24.93
N PRO A 70 -19.41 -15.64 -24.98
CA PRO A 70 -20.42 -15.28 -23.98
C PRO A 70 -20.05 -15.65 -22.53
N HIS A 71 -19.57 -16.88 -22.28
CA HIS A 71 -19.20 -17.30 -20.93
C HIS A 71 -17.98 -16.51 -20.42
N LEU A 72 -17.02 -16.23 -21.30
CA LEU A 72 -15.87 -15.40 -20.97
C LEU A 72 -16.28 -13.96 -20.61
N GLN A 73 -17.24 -13.36 -21.34
CA GLN A 73 -17.78 -12.04 -21.02
C GLN A 73 -18.50 -12.00 -19.67
N GLN A 74 -19.19 -13.08 -19.29
CA GLN A 74 -19.81 -13.18 -17.96
C GLN A 74 -18.74 -13.29 -16.87
N ALA A 75 -17.71 -14.12 -17.08
CA ALA A 75 -16.60 -14.27 -16.14
C ALA A 75 -15.79 -12.98 -15.97
N PHE A 76 -15.65 -12.15 -17.02
CA PHE A 76 -14.99 -10.84 -16.91
C PHE A 76 -15.66 -9.90 -15.90
N LYS A 77 -16.99 -9.96 -15.76
CA LYS A 77 -17.70 -9.14 -14.76
C LYS A 77 -17.31 -9.49 -13.32
N LEU A 78 -16.86 -10.73 -13.07
CA LEU A 78 -16.40 -11.16 -11.75
C LEU A 78 -15.02 -10.63 -11.37
N VAL A 79 -14.25 -10.14 -12.35
CA VAL A 79 -12.83 -9.78 -12.17
C VAL A 79 -12.50 -8.36 -12.63
N GLU A 80 -13.43 -7.65 -13.26
CA GLU A 80 -13.24 -6.26 -13.69
C GLU A 80 -12.91 -5.32 -12.54
N TRP A 81 -13.36 -5.66 -11.32
CA TRP A 81 -13.10 -4.88 -10.10
C TRP A 81 -11.61 -4.65 -9.85
N VAL A 82 -10.73 -5.54 -10.31
CA VAL A 82 -9.27 -5.42 -10.14
C VAL A 82 -8.74 -4.12 -10.75
N PHE A 83 -9.32 -3.68 -11.87
CA PHE A 83 -8.92 -2.48 -12.59
C PHE A 83 -9.74 -1.24 -12.23
N ASN A 84 -10.68 -1.38 -11.29
CA ASN A 84 -11.41 -0.25 -10.73
C ASN A 84 -10.55 0.47 -9.66
N LYS A 85 -11.21 1.25 -8.80
CA LYS A 85 -10.54 1.93 -7.68
C LYS A 85 -9.91 0.92 -6.74
N VAL A 86 -8.58 1.01 -6.57
CA VAL A 86 -7.85 0.20 -5.60
C VAL A 86 -8.17 0.69 -4.19
N GLU A 87 -8.87 -0.17 -3.45
CA GLU A 87 -9.15 0.00 -2.04
C GLU A 87 -8.63 -1.23 -1.30
N ILE A 88 -7.66 -0.99 -0.42
CA ILE A 88 -7.06 -2.01 0.43
C ILE A 88 -7.18 -1.51 1.87
N SER A 89 -7.81 -2.29 2.74
CA SER A 89 -7.97 -1.97 4.15
C SER A 89 -7.02 -2.75 5.06
N ILE A 90 -6.56 -3.91 4.61
CA ILE A 90 -5.63 -4.78 5.35
C ILE A 90 -4.28 -4.87 4.64
N ASN A 91 -3.21 -5.14 5.38
CA ASN A 91 -1.95 -5.51 4.72
C ASN A 91 -2.04 -6.96 4.25
N ILE A 92 -2.33 -7.15 2.96
CA ILE A 92 -2.49 -8.48 2.33
C ILE A 92 -1.16 -9.24 2.30
N LEU A 93 -0.04 -8.52 2.30
CA LEU A 93 1.33 -9.05 2.33
C LEU A 93 2.00 -8.67 3.66
N PRO A 94 1.51 -9.13 4.82
CA PRO A 94 1.99 -8.64 6.12
C PRO A 94 3.44 -8.99 6.40
N GLU A 95 3.97 -10.04 5.76
CA GLU A 95 5.35 -10.48 5.88
C GLU A 95 5.84 -11.19 4.62
N PHE A 96 7.17 -11.24 4.48
CA PHE A 96 7.84 -12.12 3.52
C PHE A 96 9.20 -12.56 4.08
N THR A 97 9.76 -13.61 3.50
CA THR A 97 11.14 -14.05 3.81
C THR A 97 12.04 -13.75 2.61
N HIS A 98 13.19 -13.13 2.87
CA HIS A 98 14.23 -12.88 1.87
C HIS A 98 15.59 -13.16 2.49
N ASN A 99 16.45 -13.93 1.82
CA ASN A 99 17.76 -14.33 2.33
C ASN A 99 17.74 -14.87 3.77
N TYR A 100 16.76 -15.73 4.09
CA TYR A 100 16.54 -16.32 5.42
C TYR A 100 16.15 -15.34 6.54
N ILE A 101 15.89 -14.07 6.21
CA ILE A 101 15.41 -13.06 7.14
C ILE A 101 13.91 -12.85 6.89
N ARG A 102 13.13 -12.90 7.97
CA ARG A 102 11.70 -12.57 7.96
C ARG A 102 11.54 -11.05 8.10
N TYR A 103 10.89 -10.45 7.12
CA TYR A 103 10.55 -9.03 7.10
C TYR A 103 9.07 -8.86 7.37
N LEU A 104 8.73 -7.92 8.26
CA LEU A 104 7.36 -7.59 8.63
C LEU A 104 7.00 -6.21 8.07
N GLY A 105 5.80 -6.09 7.53
CA GLY A 105 5.22 -4.86 7.03
C GLY A 105 4.48 -4.07 8.11
N PRO A 106 3.98 -2.87 7.78
CA PRO A 106 3.18 -2.09 8.72
C PRO A 106 1.79 -2.71 8.93
N ASP A 107 1.16 -2.30 10.03
CA ASP A 107 -0.22 -2.64 10.36
C ASP A 107 -1.21 -2.06 9.32
N PRO A 108 -2.43 -2.62 9.23
CA PRO A 108 -3.50 -2.08 8.41
C PRO A 108 -3.61 -0.55 8.48
N LEU A 109 -3.76 0.08 7.31
CA LEU A 109 -3.85 1.53 7.15
C LEU A 109 -2.65 2.32 7.68
N LEU A 110 -1.47 1.70 7.83
CA LEU A 110 -0.26 2.31 8.40
C LEU A 110 -0.39 2.60 9.91
N GLY A 111 -1.21 1.81 10.62
CA GLY A 111 -1.62 2.07 12.00
C GLY A 111 -0.47 2.16 13.01
N ASN A 112 0.59 1.39 12.81
CA ASN A 112 1.79 1.40 13.65
C ASN A 112 2.96 2.23 13.09
N MET A 113 2.78 2.90 11.94
CA MET A 113 3.85 3.71 11.37
C MET A 113 4.12 4.97 12.18
N ARG A 114 5.41 5.27 12.32
CA ARG A 114 5.88 6.50 12.97
C ARG A 114 5.97 7.64 11.96
N PHE A 115 5.91 8.89 12.41
CA PHE A 115 5.91 10.03 11.52
C PHE A 115 7.24 10.20 10.79
N GLY A 116 8.38 9.93 11.45
CA GLY A 116 9.69 9.92 10.78
C GLY A 116 9.79 8.86 9.68
N GLU A 117 9.25 7.66 9.94
CA GLU A 117 9.13 6.58 8.96
C GLU A 117 8.25 7.00 7.77
N PHE A 118 7.09 7.62 8.05
CA PHE A 118 6.17 8.12 7.03
C PHE A 118 6.81 9.20 6.13
N VAL A 119 7.57 10.15 6.69
CA VAL A 119 8.26 11.20 5.93
C VAL A 119 9.27 10.59 4.94
N MET A 120 10.02 9.58 5.38
CA MET A 120 10.97 8.87 4.53
C MET A 120 10.26 8.02 3.47
N ALA A 121 9.21 7.28 3.86
CA ALA A 121 8.40 6.49 2.95
C ALA A 121 7.78 7.36 1.84
N GLU A 122 7.17 8.50 2.18
CA GLU A 122 6.61 9.42 1.20
C GLU A 122 7.69 10.00 0.27
N THR A 123 8.88 10.29 0.79
CA THR A 123 10.00 10.80 -0.02
C THR A 123 10.39 9.80 -1.11
N TYR A 124 10.60 8.53 -0.75
CA TYR A 124 10.95 7.49 -1.72
C TYR A 124 9.77 7.11 -2.61
N PHE A 125 8.54 7.11 -2.07
CA PHE A 125 7.35 6.88 -2.87
C PHE A 125 7.22 7.92 -3.99
N LEU A 126 7.36 9.21 -3.69
CA LEU A 126 7.26 10.28 -4.69
C LEU A 126 8.38 10.20 -5.74
N GLN A 127 9.61 9.92 -5.31
CA GLN A 127 10.75 9.73 -6.22
C GLN A 127 10.54 8.52 -7.15
N TYR A 128 10.00 7.40 -6.63
CA TYR A 128 9.71 6.22 -7.46
C TYR A 128 8.53 6.49 -8.38
N TRP A 129 7.50 7.17 -7.88
CA TRP A 129 6.36 7.60 -8.68
C TRP A 129 6.80 8.40 -9.91
N GLU A 130 7.71 9.36 -9.72
CA GLU A 130 8.17 10.28 -10.76
C GLU A 130 9.17 9.63 -11.75
N HIS A 131 10.13 8.86 -11.24
CA HIS A 131 11.25 8.38 -12.06
C HIS A 131 11.25 6.89 -12.35
N LYS A 132 10.40 6.10 -11.68
CA LYS A 132 10.32 4.63 -11.80
C LYS A 132 11.67 3.91 -11.65
N LYS A 133 12.57 4.48 -10.83
CA LYS A 133 13.89 3.92 -10.53
C LYS A 133 13.80 2.75 -9.54
N PRO A 134 14.27 1.54 -9.89
CA PRO A 134 14.20 0.37 -8.99
C PRO A 134 14.86 0.59 -7.64
N GLU A 135 15.95 1.36 -7.58
CA GLU A 135 16.69 1.64 -6.35
C GLU A 135 15.83 2.42 -5.36
N THR A 136 15.01 3.34 -5.86
CA THR A 136 14.10 4.11 -5.03
C THR A 136 12.96 3.24 -4.49
N LEU A 137 12.47 2.28 -5.28
CA LEU A 137 11.48 1.30 -4.79
C LEU A 137 12.08 0.44 -3.68
N ASN A 138 13.32 -0.01 -3.81
CA ASN A 138 14.00 -0.77 -2.77
C ASN A 138 14.12 0.05 -1.46
N LYS A 139 14.40 1.36 -1.56
CA LYS A 139 14.44 2.27 -0.40
C LYS A 139 13.06 2.41 0.26
N LEU A 140 12.01 2.59 -0.53
CA LEU A 140 10.63 2.60 -0.01
C LEU A 140 10.33 1.30 0.76
N ILE A 141 10.64 0.15 0.17
CA ILE A 141 10.40 -1.16 0.79
C ILE A 141 11.21 -1.30 2.07
N SER A 142 12.48 -0.88 2.10
CA SER A 142 13.33 -0.98 3.29
C SER A 142 12.85 -0.14 4.49
N VAL A 143 12.04 0.89 4.25
CA VAL A 143 11.40 1.71 5.29
C VAL A 143 10.17 0.98 5.83
N LEU A 144 9.32 0.49 4.92
CA LEU A 144 8.03 -0.14 5.24
C LEU A 144 8.20 -1.54 5.84
N TYR A 145 9.09 -2.34 5.28
CA TYR A 145 9.35 -3.72 5.65
C TYR A 145 10.72 -3.82 6.30
N ARG A 146 10.72 -4.23 7.57
CA ARG A 146 11.91 -4.32 8.40
C ARG A 146 11.98 -5.71 9.03
N PRO A 147 13.18 -6.21 9.40
CA PRO A 147 13.29 -7.46 10.13
C PRO A 147 12.47 -7.42 11.43
N GLU A 148 12.11 -8.60 11.92
CA GLU A 148 11.49 -8.76 13.23
C GLU A 148 12.42 -8.25 14.34
N GLY A 149 11.86 -7.39 15.20
CA GLY A 149 12.59 -6.80 16.32
C GLY A 149 12.92 -7.82 17.41
N LYS A 150 13.95 -7.53 18.19
CA LYS A 150 14.42 -8.40 19.28
C LYS A 150 14.29 -7.71 20.64
N GLY A 151 13.97 -8.50 21.66
CA GLY A 151 13.87 -8.04 23.05
C GLY A 151 12.48 -7.56 23.44
N ALA A 152 12.35 -7.16 24.71
CA ALA A 152 11.09 -6.82 25.37
C ALA A 152 10.25 -5.75 24.64
N ALA A 153 10.91 -4.80 23.96
CA ALA A 153 10.24 -3.75 23.21
C ALA A 153 9.41 -4.24 22.01
N HIS A 154 9.64 -5.48 21.55
CA HIS A 154 8.98 -6.07 20.40
C HIS A 154 8.16 -7.32 20.77
N GLU A 155 7.97 -7.59 22.06
CA GLU A 155 7.21 -8.73 22.56
C GLU A 155 5.81 -8.30 23.01
N ILE A 156 4.77 -8.87 22.39
CA ILE A 156 3.38 -8.59 22.73
C ILE A 156 3.11 -9.03 24.18
N GLY A 157 2.55 -8.12 24.98
CA GLY A 157 2.23 -8.37 26.38
C GLY A 157 3.32 -7.94 27.36
N ASN A 158 4.49 -7.53 26.86
CA ASN A 158 5.52 -6.90 27.67
C ASN A 158 5.17 -5.43 27.97
N VAL A 159 5.51 -4.95 29.17
CA VAL A 159 5.28 -3.53 29.55
C VAL A 159 6.11 -2.56 28.72
N GLU A 160 7.25 -3.02 28.19
CA GLU A 160 8.14 -2.22 27.33
C GLU A 160 7.72 -2.27 25.85
N TYR A 161 6.66 -3.02 25.51
CA TYR A 161 6.22 -3.18 24.13
C TYR A 161 5.94 -1.84 23.47
N CYS A 162 6.64 -1.56 22.37
CA CYS A 162 6.58 -0.26 21.70
C CYS A 162 5.40 -0.13 20.71
N GLY A 163 4.58 -1.18 20.56
CA GLY A 163 3.47 -1.17 19.61
C GLY A 163 3.85 -1.53 18.17
N ASP A 164 5.07 -2.02 17.93
CA ASP A 164 5.55 -2.45 16.61
C ASP A 164 6.47 -3.69 16.76
N LEU A 165 6.16 -4.76 16.04
CA LEU A 165 6.97 -5.99 16.01
C LEU A 165 8.24 -5.84 15.17
N ARG A 166 8.31 -4.83 14.30
CA ARG A 166 9.46 -4.54 13.44
C ARG A 166 10.60 -3.94 14.24
N GLU A 167 11.84 -4.28 13.90
CA GLU A 167 13.04 -3.57 14.38
C GLU A 167 12.87 -2.06 14.21
N LYS A 168 13.14 -1.26 15.25
CA LYS A 168 12.97 0.21 15.22
C LYS A 168 13.54 0.86 13.95
N PHE A 169 12.82 1.83 13.41
CA PHE A 169 13.23 2.53 12.19
C PHE A 169 14.53 3.31 12.44
N ASN A 170 15.48 3.17 11.53
CA ASN A 170 16.74 3.91 11.51
C ASN A 170 17.06 4.30 10.08
N SER A 171 16.95 5.60 9.78
CA SER A 171 17.15 6.14 8.42
C SER A 171 18.55 5.85 7.87
N ASN A 172 19.56 5.72 8.73
CA ASN A 172 20.94 5.40 8.32
C ASN A 172 21.09 3.98 7.76
N LEU A 173 20.16 3.06 8.07
CA LEU A 173 20.17 1.69 7.56
C LEU A 173 19.40 1.52 6.25
N THR A 174 18.71 2.57 5.78
CA THR A 174 17.86 2.51 4.59
C THR A 174 18.64 2.06 3.36
N GLU A 175 19.82 2.66 3.11
CA GLU A 175 20.62 2.34 1.93
C GLU A 175 21.12 0.89 1.95
N PHE A 176 21.61 0.46 3.11
CA PHE A 176 22.10 -0.90 3.32
C PHE A 176 20.99 -1.93 3.09
N ARG A 177 19.83 -1.75 3.72
CA ARG A 177 18.68 -2.65 3.57
C ARG A 177 18.09 -2.63 2.16
N ALA A 178 18.11 -1.47 1.49
CA ALA A 178 17.66 -1.36 0.10
C ALA A 178 18.55 -2.18 -0.84
N GLU A 179 19.86 -2.22 -0.59
CA GLU A 179 20.80 -3.07 -1.32
C GLU A 179 20.55 -4.56 -1.03
N GLU A 180 20.27 -4.93 0.23
CA GLU A 180 19.89 -6.31 0.58
C GLU A 180 18.61 -6.79 -0.12
N LEU A 181 17.68 -5.87 -0.40
CA LEU A 181 16.39 -6.14 -1.04
C LEU A 181 16.43 -5.96 -2.57
N LYS A 182 17.59 -5.70 -3.17
CA LYS A 182 17.68 -5.40 -4.61
C LYS A 182 17.21 -6.55 -5.49
N ASP A 183 17.46 -7.78 -5.07
CA ASP A 183 17.10 -9.00 -5.79
C ASP A 183 15.78 -9.62 -5.31
N LEU A 184 15.03 -8.91 -4.47
CA LEU A 184 13.69 -9.32 -4.07
C LEU A 184 12.79 -9.44 -5.32
N ASP A 185 11.94 -10.47 -5.34
CA ASP A 185 11.05 -10.74 -6.46
C ASP A 185 10.20 -9.51 -6.79
N LEU A 186 10.14 -9.17 -8.08
CA LEU A 186 9.49 -7.95 -8.55
C LEU A 186 7.99 -7.94 -8.20
N SER A 187 7.31 -9.09 -8.21
CA SER A 187 5.89 -9.18 -7.85
C SER A 187 5.66 -8.81 -6.39
N ILE A 188 6.58 -9.19 -5.50
CA ILE A 188 6.54 -8.81 -4.07
C ILE A 188 6.73 -7.30 -3.94
N LYS A 189 7.72 -6.73 -4.65
CA LYS A 189 7.96 -5.28 -4.65
C LYS A 189 6.74 -4.49 -5.12
N ASP A 190 6.12 -4.96 -6.21
CA ASP A 190 4.91 -4.39 -6.80
C ASP A 190 3.70 -4.49 -5.84
N GLY A 191 3.55 -5.62 -5.15
CA GLY A 191 2.56 -5.80 -4.09
C GLY A 191 2.73 -4.80 -2.95
N ILE A 192 3.95 -4.66 -2.43
CA ILE A 192 4.26 -3.70 -1.35
C ILE A 192 3.95 -2.26 -1.80
N TYR A 193 4.36 -1.90 -3.01
CA TYR A 193 4.09 -0.59 -3.58
C TYR A 193 2.58 -0.31 -3.72
N LEU A 194 1.81 -1.27 -4.25
CA LEU A 194 0.36 -1.13 -4.41
C LEU A 194 -0.35 -0.99 -3.06
N TYR A 195 0.05 -1.78 -2.06
CA TYR A 195 -0.48 -1.67 -0.70
C TYR A 195 -0.21 -0.27 -0.12
N TYR A 196 1.01 0.24 -0.23
CA TYR A 196 1.35 1.58 0.27
C TYR A 196 0.57 2.68 -0.47
N LEU A 197 0.43 2.55 -1.79
CA LEU A 197 -0.36 3.45 -2.63
C LEU A 197 -1.83 3.52 -2.18
N ALA A 198 -2.46 2.38 -1.93
CA ALA A 198 -3.84 2.32 -1.44
C ALA A 198 -3.96 2.89 -0.02
N SER A 199 -3.06 2.49 0.87
CA SER A 199 -3.06 2.88 2.28
C SER A 199 -2.82 4.39 2.45
N ARG A 200 -1.87 4.99 1.71
CA ARG A 200 -1.64 6.44 1.77
C ARG A 200 -2.87 7.23 1.33
N TRP A 201 -3.60 6.78 0.31
CA TRP A 201 -4.80 7.49 -0.13
C TRP A 201 -5.92 7.43 0.88
N LYS A 202 -6.10 6.28 1.52
CA LYS A 202 -7.11 6.10 2.57
C LYS A 202 -6.75 6.89 3.83
N ALA A 203 -5.47 6.93 4.19
CA ALA A 203 -4.97 7.82 5.24
C ALA A 203 -5.29 9.28 4.90
N PHE A 204 -5.02 9.73 3.66
CA PHE A 204 -5.30 11.11 3.25
C PHE A 204 -6.79 11.46 3.20
N ASP A 205 -7.64 10.51 2.80
CA ASP A 205 -9.09 10.72 2.80
C ASP A 205 -9.67 10.91 4.21
N SER A 206 -8.94 10.48 5.24
CA SER A 206 -9.30 10.68 6.65
C SER A 206 -9.02 12.10 7.15
N TYR A 207 -8.25 12.90 6.41
CA TYR A 207 -7.86 14.27 6.79
C TYR A 207 -8.12 15.29 5.67
N PRO A 208 -9.40 15.57 5.35
CA PRO A 208 -9.77 16.38 4.18
C PRO A 208 -9.40 17.87 4.28
N HIS A 209 -9.14 18.44 5.46
CA HIS A 209 -8.75 19.84 5.58
C HIS A 209 -7.27 20.06 5.23
N ILE A 210 -6.41 19.06 5.47
CA ILE A 210 -5.02 19.04 5.00
C ILE A 210 -4.90 18.46 3.57
N PHE A 211 -5.75 17.50 3.20
CA PHE A 211 -5.78 16.87 1.87
C PHE A 211 -7.15 17.06 1.18
N PRO A 212 -7.47 18.26 0.68
CA PRO A 212 -8.75 18.50 0.03
C PRO A 212 -8.91 17.68 -1.25
N LYS A 213 -10.05 16.99 -1.39
CA LYS A 213 -10.42 16.26 -2.60
C LYS A 213 -10.62 17.23 -3.77
N LYS A 214 -9.95 17.02 -4.91
CA LYS A 214 -10.27 17.78 -6.14
C LYS A 214 -11.34 17.03 -6.93
N LYS A 215 -12.25 17.75 -7.59
CA LYS A 215 -13.21 17.16 -8.55
C LYS A 215 -12.41 16.66 -9.76
N ASN A 216 -12.66 15.41 -10.20
CA ASN A 216 -12.05 14.74 -11.37
C ASN A 216 -10.57 14.29 -11.23
N GLN A 217 -10.14 13.84 -10.05
CA GLN A 217 -8.82 13.21 -9.88
C GLN A 217 -8.87 11.73 -10.27
N ASN A 218 -8.02 11.31 -11.21
CA ASN A 218 -7.72 9.91 -11.41
C ASN A 218 -6.90 9.38 -10.24
N ILE A 219 -7.18 8.14 -9.86
CA ILE A 219 -6.49 7.40 -8.81
C ILE A 219 -4.98 7.45 -9.06
N ASP A 220 -4.53 7.27 -10.31
CA ASP A 220 -3.12 7.31 -10.72
C ASP A 220 -2.47 8.71 -10.77
N THR A 221 -2.95 9.69 -10.00
CA THR A 221 -2.22 10.96 -9.83
C THR A 221 -1.97 11.20 -8.34
N PRO A 222 -0.73 11.53 -7.93
CA PRO A 222 -0.46 11.93 -6.56
C PRO A 222 -1.44 13.05 -6.18
N LYS A 223 -2.17 12.88 -5.06
CA LYS A 223 -3.19 13.84 -4.58
C LYS A 223 -2.63 15.26 -4.34
N GLN A 224 -1.33 15.47 -4.48
CA GLN A 224 -0.62 16.67 -4.05
C GLN A 224 0.16 17.37 -5.16
N LYS A 225 0.09 18.71 -5.16
CA LYS A 225 1.34 19.47 -5.26
C LYS A 225 2.10 19.10 -4.00
N VAL A 226 3.23 18.41 -4.13
CA VAL A 226 4.17 18.20 -3.02
C VAL A 226 4.27 19.53 -2.25
N PRO A 227 4.22 19.56 -0.91
CA PRO A 227 4.46 20.80 -0.17
C PRO A 227 5.69 21.49 -0.76
N ARG A 228 5.76 22.83 -0.75
CA ARG A 228 6.86 23.56 -1.43
C ARG A 228 8.26 23.06 -1.03
N TYR A 229 8.37 22.47 0.16
CA TYR A 229 9.57 21.85 0.74
C TYR A 229 9.41 20.35 1.07
N GLY A 230 8.38 19.68 0.54
CA GLY A 230 8.10 18.26 0.79
C GLY A 230 7.64 17.92 2.21
N TRP A 231 7.57 16.62 2.49
CA TRP A 231 7.27 16.10 3.82
C TRP A 231 8.39 16.36 4.83
N LEU A 232 9.64 16.47 4.36
CA LEU A 232 10.78 16.91 5.17
C LEU A 232 10.60 18.36 5.66
N GLY A 233 10.21 19.29 4.78
CA GLY A 233 9.91 20.66 5.24
C GLY A 233 8.72 20.73 6.18
N THR A 234 7.71 19.86 6.00
CA THR A 234 6.59 19.76 6.96
C THR A 234 7.07 19.23 8.31
N PHE A 235 8.03 18.31 8.31
CA PHE A 235 8.67 17.82 9.54
C PHE A 235 9.42 18.96 10.23
N ASP A 236 10.26 19.71 9.51
CA ASP A 236 11.01 20.85 10.05
C ASP A 236 10.10 21.94 10.61
N ASP A 237 8.99 22.26 9.93
CA ASP A 237 7.99 23.24 10.38
C ASP A 237 7.30 22.81 11.69
N LEU A 238 7.18 21.50 11.93
CA LEU A 238 6.57 20.94 13.13
C LEU A 238 7.53 20.83 14.31
N VAL A 239 8.84 20.82 14.05
CA VAL A 239 9.86 20.86 15.11
C VAL A 239 9.78 22.21 15.82
N GLY A 240 9.73 22.19 17.15
CA GLY A 240 9.55 23.37 17.98
C GLY A 240 8.09 23.78 18.22
N GLU A 241 7.14 23.29 17.42
CA GLU A 241 5.71 23.52 17.70
C GLU A 241 5.31 22.75 18.97
N LYS A 242 4.73 23.46 19.97
CA LYS A 242 4.33 22.88 21.26
C LYS A 242 5.45 22.14 22.01
N GLY A 243 6.71 22.53 21.80
CA GLY A 243 7.87 21.90 22.46
C GLY A 243 8.27 20.53 21.89
N ARG A 244 7.78 20.17 20.70
CA ARG A 244 8.22 18.96 19.99
C ARG A 244 9.69 19.06 19.62
N THR A 245 10.47 18.06 20.02
CA THR A 245 11.83 17.83 19.49
C THR A 245 11.74 16.93 18.24
N ALA A 246 12.80 16.93 17.43
CA ALA A 246 12.91 16.02 16.29
C ALA A 246 12.67 14.56 16.71
N GLU A 247 13.28 14.12 17.82
CA GLU A 247 13.10 12.76 18.34
C GLU A 247 11.64 12.47 18.73
N THR A 248 10.97 13.38 19.43
CA THR A 248 9.57 13.15 19.83
C THR A 248 8.64 13.08 18.62
N LEU A 249 8.90 13.91 17.61
CA LEU A 249 8.10 13.95 16.38
C LEU A 249 8.36 12.71 15.53
N GLU A 250 9.61 12.26 15.40
CA GLU A 250 9.97 11.04 14.68
C GLU A 250 9.24 9.81 15.23
N ASN A 251 9.09 9.72 16.55
CA ASN A 251 8.47 8.57 17.23
C ASN A 251 6.96 8.72 17.44
N GLU A 252 6.34 9.85 17.08
CA GLU A 252 4.88 10.01 17.12
C GLU A 252 4.23 9.14 16.04
N PHE A 253 3.07 8.54 16.32
CA PHE A 253 2.31 7.81 15.29
C PHE A 253 1.83 8.77 14.20
N VAL A 254 1.94 8.36 12.93
CA VAL A 254 1.57 9.18 11.77
C VAL A 254 0.15 9.73 11.89
N HIS A 255 -0.80 8.89 12.30
CA HIS A 255 -2.20 9.29 12.45
C HIS A 255 -2.43 10.35 13.54
N THR A 256 -1.62 10.35 14.59
CA THR A 256 -1.68 11.37 15.65
C THR A 256 -1.18 12.70 15.13
N THR A 257 -0.06 12.71 14.40
CA THR A 257 0.50 13.93 13.80
C THR A 257 -0.45 14.50 12.75
N LEU A 258 -0.98 13.68 11.84
CA LEU A 258 -1.95 14.12 10.82
C LEU A 258 -3.25 14.64 11.44
N MET A 259 -3.76 14.01 12.50
CA MET A 259 -4.93 14.51 13.25
C MET A 259 -4.66 15.87 13.90
N SER A 260 -3.45 16.08 14.46
CA SER A 260 -3.06 17.38 15.02
C SER A 260 -3.05 18.48 13.95
N LEU A 261 -2.48 18.19 12.78
CA LEU A 261 -2.46 19.10 11.62
C LEU A 261 -3.88 19.44 11.12
N GLU A 262 -4.74 18.42 10.99
CA GLU A 262 -6.14 18.58 10.60
C GLU A 262 -6.90 19.51 11.54
N ARG A 263 -6.77 19.30 12.86
CA ARG A 263 -7.35 20.17 13.89
C ARG A 263 -6.83 21.60 13.81
N GLY A 264 -5.54 21.78 13.52
CA GLY A 264 -4.94 23.09 13.31
C GLY A 264 -5.56 23.85 12.14
N GLN A 265 -5.75 23.17 11.00
CA GLN A 265 -6.37 23.76 9.81
C GLN A 265 -7.84 24.14 10.03
N ILE A 266 -8.60 23.32 10.75
CA ILE A 266 -10.00 23.62 11.10
C ILE A 266 -10.07 24.91 11.93
N LYS A 267 -9.29 24.99 13.02
CA LYS A 267 -9.24 26.20 13.88
C LYS A 267 -8.85 27.44 13.11
N PHE A 268 -7.86 27.34 12.22
CA PHE A 268 -7.43 28.46 11.40
C PHE A 268 -8.53 28.95 10.43
N LYS A 269 -9.28 28.03 9.83
CA LYS A 269 -10.43 28.37 8.97
C LYS A 269 -11.56 29.05 9.76
N GLU A 270 -11.85 28.58 10.97
CA GLU A 270 -12.84 29.20 11.86
C GLU A 270 -12.44 30.63 12.26
N ILE A 271 -11.17 30.85 12.65
CA ILE A 271 -10.65 32.19 12.99
C ILE A 271 -10.76 33.13 11.79
N LYS A 272 -10.42 32.66 10.58
CA LYS A 272 -10.57 33.45 9.36
C LYS A 272 -12.02 33.79 9.04
N LYS A 273 -12.96 32.88 9.31
CA LYS A 273 -14.39 33.12 9.11
C LYS A 273 -14.94 34.15 10.09
N ASN A 274 -14.48 34.14 11.34
CA ASN A 274 -14.92 35.09 12.37
C ASN A 274 -14.30 36.49 12.24
N ARG A 275 -13.26 36.65 11.40
CA ARG A 275 -12.62 37.95 11.09
C ARG A 275 -13.18 38.62 9.82
N LYS A 276 -14.11 37.97 9.11
CA LYS A 276 -14.83 38.50 7.96
C LYS A 276 -16.26 38.82 8.35
#